data_AF-I3C8J1-F1
#
_entry.id   AF-I3C8J1-F1
#
_cell.length_a   1.000
_cell.length_b   1.000
_cell.length_c   1.000
_cell.angle_alpha   90.00
_cell.angle_beta   90.00
_cell.angle_gamma   90.00
#
_symmetry.space_group_name_H-M   'P 1'
#
loop_
_entity.id
_entity.type
_entity.pdbx_description
1 polymer ?
#
loop_
_entity_poly.entity_id
_entity_poly.type
_entity_poly.pdbx_seq_one_letter_code
_entity_poly.pdbx_strand_id
1 'polypeptide(L)'
;MDCLMKKKHKLVKKLKRGAHSKLNVLHPSQSRKGKFKPSFVYFNGYSDLFTTIDALINVCILATQEDNNPQPHSKELELDIRKTLELASSLMPFEEGEFLDDAYHMLVKNNTEQL
;
A
#
# COMPACT_ATOMS: atom_id res chain seq x y z
N MET A 1 -12.10 37.66 2.58
CA MET A 1 -11.95 36.19 2.55
C MET A 1 -11.57 35.72 3.94
N ASP A 2 -12.50 35.03 4.60
CA ASP A 2 -12.44 34.61 6.01
C ASP A 2 -11.19 33.82 6.39
N CYS A 3 -10.73 34.03 7.62
CA CYS A 3 -9.56 33.37 8.23
C CYS A 3 -9.66 31.82 8.15
N LEU A 4 -10.87 31.27 8.25
CA LEU A 4 -11.18 29.85 8.08
C LEU A 4 -10.87 29.33 6.66
N MET A 5 -11.23 30.09 5.64
CA MET A 5 -10.95 29.74 4.23
C MET A 5 -9.44 29.72 3.94
N LYS A 6 -8.68 30.63 4.57
CA LYS A 6 -7.21 30.64 4.47
C LYS A 6 -6.57 29.42 5.14
N LYS A 7 -7.05 28.99 6.32
CA LYS A 7 -6.57 27.77 7.01
C LYS A 7 -6.84 26.51 6.18
N LYS A 8 -8.07 26.34 5.66
CA LYS A 8 -8.46 25.21 4.81
C LYS A 8 -7.61 25.14 3.53
N HIS A 9 -7.37 26.27 2.88
CA HIS A 9 -6.53 26.34 1.68
C HIS A 9 -5.06 25.94 1.95
N LYS A 10 -4.51 26.31 3.13
CA LYS A 10 -3.16 25.92 3.54
C LYS A 10 -3.06 24.42 3.81
N LEU A 11 -4.07 23.81 4.44
CA LEU A 11 -4.18 22.36 4.66
C LEU A 11 -4.23 21.59 3.35
N VAL A 12 -5.12 21.96 2.43
CA VAL A 12 -5.22 21.32 1.11
C VAL A 12 -3.90 21.41 0.33
N LYS A 13 -3.19 22.54 0.41
CA LYS A 13 -1.88 22.69 -0.23
C LYS A 13 -0.81 21.78 0.39
N LYS A 14 -0.85 21.56 1.70
CA LYS A 14 0.07 20.63 2.40
C LYS A 14 -0.23 19.18 2.00
N LEU A 15 -1.50 18.80 1.94
CA LEU A 15 -1.94 17.47 1.48
C LEU A 15 -1.54 17.18 0.04
N LYS A 16 -1.74 18.13 -0.89
CA LYS A 16 -1.30 17.97 -2.28
C LYS A 16 0.21 17.72 -2.37
N ARG A 17 1.01 18.42 -1.57
CA ARG A 17 2.46 18.23 -1.53
C ARG A 17 2.84 16.85 -0.99
N GLY A 18 2.23 16.42 0.12
CA GLY A 18 2.45 15.09 0.69
C GLY A 18 2.04 13.99 -0.28
N ALA A 19 0.90 14.13 -0.95
CA ALA A 19 0.41 13.17 -1.92
C ALA A 19 1.40 12.95 -3.08
N HIS A 20 2.00 14.03 -3.58
CA HIS A 20 2.99 13.93 -4.65
C HIS A 20 4.32 13.28 -4.24
N SER A 21 4.65 13.27 -2.94
CA SER A 21 5.93 12.76 -2.44
C SER A 21 5.84 11.47 -1.64
N LYS A 22 4.63 11.04 -1.25
CA LYS A 22 4.39 9.86 -0.41
C LYS A 22 3.45 8.84 -1.06
N LEU A 23 2.83 9.16 -2.21
CA LEU A 23 2.05 8.20 -3.00
C LEU A 23 2.88 7.71 -4.19
N ASN A 24 3.96 6.99 -3.88
CA ASN A 24 5.05 6.65 -4.79
C ASN A 24 5.03 5.18 -5.24
N VAL A 25 4.40 4.29 -4.46
CA VAL A 25 4.39 2.84 -4.70
C VAL A 25 3.58 2.47 -5.93
N LEU A 26 2.56 3.26 -6.27
CA LEU A 26 1.79 3.15 -7.50
C LEU A 26 2.08 4.33 -8.44
N HIS A 27 3.07 4.18 -9.32
CA HIS A 27 3.35 5.17 -10.37
C HIS A 27 2.34 5.02 -11.52
N PRO A 28 1.78 6.11 -12.06
CA PRO A 28 0.98 6.02 -13.29
C PRO A 28 1.80 5.39 -14.42
N SER A 29 1.26 4.36 -15.07
CA SER A 29 1.91 3.73 -16.21
C SER A 29 1.96 4.71 -17.38
N GLN A 30 3.16 5.07 -17.82
CA GLN A 30 3.35 5.92 -19.01
C GLN A 30 2.83 5.25 -20.29
N SER A 31 2.70 3.92 -20.29
CA SER A 31 2.27 3.14 -21.46
C SER A 31 0.78 2.76 -21.44
N ARG A 32 0.09 2.82 -20.29
CA ARG A 32 -1.33 2.42 -20.17
C ARG A 32 -2.12 3.39 -19.28
N LYS A 33 -3.05 4.11 -19.90
CA LYS A 33 -3.95 5.05 -19.23
C LYS A 33 -4.78 4.33 -18.15
N GLY A 34 -4.79 4.85 -16.93
CA GLY A 34 -5.57 4.30 -15.80
C GLY A 34 -4.94 3.09 -15.09
N LYS A 35 -3.69 2.73 -15.39
CA LYS A 35 -2.96 1.63 -14.72
C LYS A 35 -1.77 2.17 -13.95
N PHE A 36 -1.41 1.51 -12.85
CA PHE A 36 -0.31 1.90 -11.98
C PHE A 36 0.73 0.80 -11.86
N LYS A 37 1.98 1.14 -11.56
CA LYS A 37 3.14 0.22 -11.56
C LYS A 37 3.91 0.34 -10.24
N PRO A 38 4.10 -0.72 -9.44
CA PRO A 38 5.32 -0.91 -8.67
C PRO A 38 6.36 -1.54 -9.60
N SER A 39 7.64 -1.32 -9.33
CA SER A 39 8.80 -1.45 -10.23
C SER A 39 8.81 -2.58 -11.29
N PHE A 40 8.07 -3.69 -11.17
CA PHE A 40 7.90 -4.73 -12.21
C PHE A 40 6.47 -5.27 -12.46
N VAL A 41 5.44 -4.87 -11.70
CA VAL A 41 4.07 -5.42 -11.79
C VAL A 41 3.09 -4.29 -12.13
N TYR A 42 1.93 -4.57 -12.73
CA TYR A 42 0.91 -3.56 -13.01
C TYR A 42 -0.37 -3.85 -12.23
N PHE A 43 -0.85 -2.86 -11.48
CA PHE A 43 -2.10 -2.95 -10.72
C PHE A 43 -3.12 -1.92 -11.23
N ASN A 44 -4.39 -2.27 -11.15
CA ASN A 44 -5.50 -1.38 -11.48
C ASN A 44 -5.74 -0.29 -10.42
N GLY A 45 -5.16 -0.45 -9.23
CA GLY A 45 -5.26 0.49 -8.11
C GLY A 45 -4.93 -0.20 -6.78
N TYR A 46 -5.19 0.50 -5.66
CA TYR A 46 -4.87 -0.01 -4.32
C TYR A 46 -5.65 -1.29 -3.96
N SER A 47 -6.92 -1.39 -4.33
CA SER A 47 -7.71 -2.61 -4.06
C SER A 47 -7.08 -3.86 -4.70
N ASP A 48 -6.55 -3.72 -5.92
CA ASP A 48 -5.88 -4.79 -6.67
C ASP A 48 -4.51 -5.12 -6.04
N LEU A 49 -3.76 -4.10 -5.63
CA LEU A 49 -2.51 -4.24 -4.88
C LEU A 49 -2.72 -5.02 -3.58
N PHE A 50 -3.68 -4.60 -2.75
CA PHE A 50 -3.97 -5.26 -1.48
C PHE A 50 -4.52 -6.68 -1.65
N THR A 51 -5.38 -6.90 -2.66
CA THR A 51 -5.85 -8.26 -3.00
C THR A 51 -4.68 -9.17 -3.39
N THR A 52 -3.69 -8.63 -4.12
CA THR A 52 -2.50 -9.39 -4.50
C THR A 52 -1.64 -9.72 -3.29
N ILE A 53 -1.37 -8.75 -2.41
CA ILE A 53 -0.61 -8.98 -1.17
C ILE A 53 -1.31 -10.05 -0.31
N ASP A 54 -2.63 -9.93 -0.14
CA ASP A 54 -3.43 -10.90 0.62
C ASP A 54 -3.35 -12.30 0.00
N ALA A 55 -3.47 -12.43 -1.32
CA ALA A 55 -3.32 -13.69 -2.01
C ALA A 55 -1.92 -14.32 -1.81
N LEU A 56 -0.85 -13.52 -1.89
CA LEU A 56 0.53 -14.00 -1.66
C LEU A 56 0.71 -14.55 -0.23
N ILE A 57 0.18 -13.83 0.77
CA ILE A 57 0.23 -14.25 2.17
C ILE A 57 -0.59 -15.54 2.38
N ASN A 58 -1.81 -15.60 1.84
CA ASN A 58 -2.68 -16.77 1.98
C ASN A 58 -2.08 -18.03 1.34
N VAL A 59 -1.41 -17.90 0.19
CA VAL A 59 -0.69 -19.03 -0.42
C VAL A 59 0.43 -19.52 0.48
N CYS A 60 1.21 -18.63 1.08
CA CYS A 60 2.25 -19.02 2.05
C CYS A 60 1.65 -19.70 3.28
N ILE A 61 0.55 -19.18 3.83
CA ILE A 61 -0.15 -19.80 4.97
C ILE A 61 -0.58 -21.22 4.62
N LEU A 62 -1.24 -21.41 3.47
CA LEU A 62 -1.67 -22.74 3.01
C LEU A 62 -0.49 -23.69 2.78
N ALA A 63 0.61 -23.19 2.21
CA ALA A 63 1.82 -23.97 2.00
C ALA A 63 2.51 -24.40 3.31
N THR A 64 2.32 -23.65 4.40
CA THR A 64 2.82 -23.99 5.74
C THR A 64 1.86 -24.84 6.57
N GLN A 65 0.59 -24.96 6.15
CA GLN A 65 -0.37 -25.82 6.82
C GLN A 65 -0.07 -27.27 6.42
N GLU A 66 0.41 -28.03 7.37
CA GLU A 66 0.86 -29.41 7.20
C GLU A 66 -0.32 -30.34 6.86
N ASP A 67 -0.29 -30.96 5.68
CA ASP A 67 -0.69 -32.35 5.57
C ASP A 67 0.47 -33.18 6.14
N ASN A 68 0.16 -34.10 7.06
CA ASN A 68 1.07 -34.90 7.92
C ASN A 68 2.10 -35.81 7.18
N ASN A 69 2.59 -35.42 6.00
CA ASN A 69 3.50 -36.22 5.21
C ASN A 69 4.73 -35.38 4.82
N PRO A 70 5.92 -35.69 5.37
CA PRO A 70 7.12 -34.93 5.07
C PRO A 70 7.50 -35.13 3.60
N GLN A 71 7.13 -34.15 2.76
CA GLN A 71 7.51 -34.10 1.36
C GLN A 71 9.03 -33.92 1.24
N PRO A 72 9.71 -34.65 0.33
CA PRO A 72 11.16 -34.60 0.15
C PRO A 72 11.72 -33.24 -0.33
N HIS A 73 10.84 -32.28 -0.67
CA HIS A 73 11.17 -30.96 -1.20
C HIS A 73 11.09 -29.82 -0.16
N SER A 74 11.09 -30.12 1.14
CA SER A 74 10.86 -29.12 2.21
C SER A 74 11.75 -27.88 2.13
N LYS A 75 13.02 -28.02 1.73
CA LYS A 75 13.96 -26.89 1.58
C LYS A 75 13.62 -25.96 0.40
N GLU A 76 13.10 -26.50 -0.70
CA GLU A 76 12.68 -25.71 -1.85
C GLU A 76 11.38 -24.96 -1.51
N LEU A 77 10.46 -25.63 -0.81
CA LEU A 77 9.23 -25.03 -0.30
C LEU A 77 9.50 -23.86 0.66
N GLU A 78 10.40 -24.03 1.62
CA GLU A 78 10.82 -22.94 2.53
C GLU A 78 11.42 -21.74 1.78
N LEU A 79 12.21 -22.00 0.75
CA LEU A 79 12.82 -20.95 -0.08
C LEU A 79 11.75 -20.19 -0.86
N ASP A 80 10.77 -20.89 -1.44
CA ASP A 80 9.69 -20.28 -2.22
C ASP A 80 8.72 -19.49 -1.35
N ILE A 81 8.38 -19.99 -0.15
CA ILE A 81 7.61 -19.24 0.85
C ILE A 81 8.35 -17.95 1.22
N ARG A 82 9.67 -18.02 1.49
CA ARG A 82 10.47 -16.84 1.82
C ARG A 82 10.45 -15.80 0.72
N LYS A 83 10.74 -16.19 -0.52
CA LYS A 83 10.73 -15.27 -1.67
C LYS A 83 9.36 -14.63 -1.89
N THR A 84 8.30 -15.40 -1.68
CA THR A 84 6.91 -14.91 -1.82
C THR A 84 6.57 -13.88 -0.74
N LEU A 85 7.01 -14.11 0.50
CA LEU A 85 6.86 -13.13 1.59
C LEU A 85 7.73 -11.88 1.39
N GLU A 86 8.95 -12.02 0.88
CA GLU A 86 9.80 -10.89 0.51
C GLU A 86 9.14 -10.04 -0.58
N LEU A 87 8.54 -10.67 -1.60
CA LEU A 87 7.78 -9.98 -2.63
C LEU A 87 6.56 -9.24 -2.02
N ALA A 88 5.77 -9.93 -1.19
CA ALA A 88 4.62 -9.31 -0.52
C ALA A 88 5.06 -8.09 0.32
N SER A 89 6.16 -8.20 1.07
CA SER A 89 6.74 -7.11 1.84
C SER A 89 7.19 -5.93 0.97
N SER A 90 7.74 -6.21 -0.22
CA SER A 90 8.18 -5.16 -1.16
C SER A 90 7.02 -4.39 -1.80
N LEU A 91 5.83 -4.99 -1.83
CA LEU A 91 4.61 -4.40 -2.37
C LEU A 91 3.85 -3.53 -1.34
N MET A 92 4.22 -3.59 -0.06
CA MET A 92 3.54 -2.86 1.01
C MET A 92 3.73 -1.34 0.86
N PRO A 93 2.64 -0.56 0.76
CA PRO A 93 2.71 0.88 0.55
C PRO A 93 2.88 1.65 1.87
N PHE A 94 4.05 1.53 2.51
CA PHE A 94 4.32 2.12 3.83
C PHE A 94 4.28 3.66 3.82
N GLU A 95 4.90 4.29 2.83
CA GLU A 95 4.94 5.76 2.69
C GLU A 95 3.53 6.33 2.46
N GLU A 96 2.70 5.60 1.72
CA GLU A 96 1.29 5.91 1.49
C GLU A 96 0.47 5.76 2.76
N GLY A 97 0.76 4.72 3.56
CA GLY A 97 0.16 4.50 4.87
C GLY A 97 0.41 5.71 5.79
N GLU A 98 1.66 6.16 5.89
CA GLU A 98 2.00 7.38 6.64
C GLU A 98 1.27 8.61 6.09
N PHE A 99 1.12 8.72 4.77
CA PHE A 99 0.35 9.80 4.18
C PHE A 99 -1.14 9.73 4.55
N LEU A 100 -1.73 8.53 4.59
CA LEU A 100 -3.12 8.35 5.01
C LEU A 100 -3.33 8.75 6.47
N ASP A 101 -2.39 8.42 7.35
CA ASP A 101 -2.42 8.86 8.75
C ASP A 101 -2.30 10.38 8.88
N ASP A 102 -1.33 10.98 8.17
CA ASP A 102 -1.18 12.44 8.06
C ASP A 102 -2.46 13.10 7.56
N ALA A 103 -3.10 12.51 6.53
CA ALA A 103 -4.31 13.02 5.93
C ALA A 103 -5.51 12.92 6.88
N TYR A 104 -5.65 11.80 7.58
CA TYR A 104 -6.68 11.60 8.59
C TYR A 104 -6.55 12.63 9.73
N HIS A 105 -5.35 12.81 10.27
CA HIS A 105 -5.10 13.83 11.29
C HIS A 105 -5.39 15.25 10.79
N MET A 106 -5.01 15.55 9.54
CA MET A 106 -5.21 16.89 8.97
C MET A 106 -6.66 17.20 8.63
N LEU A 107 -7.44 16.21 8.18
CA LEU A 107 -8.80 16.40 7.65
C LEU A 107 -9.90 16.07 8.64
N VAL A 108 -9.68 15.07 9.51
CA VAL A 108 -10.72 14.55 10.42
C VAL A 108 -10.48 15.07 11.83
N LYS A 109 -9.26 14.90 12.37
CA LYS A 109 -8.95 15.26 13.77
C LYS A 109 -8.95 16.78 14.01
N ASN A 110 -8.47 17.59 13.07
CA ASN A 110 -8.49 19.06 13.19
C ASN A 110 -9.90 19.68 13.06
N ASN A 111 -10.90 18.92 12.60
CA ASN A 111 -12.29 19.38 12.51
C ASN A 111 -13.05 19.13 13.82
N THR A 112 -12.68 18.12 14.61
CA THR A 112 -13.32 17.80 15.89
C THR A 112 -12.85 18.67 17.06
N GLU A 113 -11.64 19.24 17.00
CA GLU A 113 -11.13 20.18 18.03
C GLU A 113 -11.59 21.64 17.82
N GLN A 114 -12.47 21.90 16.83
CA GLN A 114 -13.03 23.23 16.54
C GLN A 114 -14.55 23.32 16.80
N LEU A 115 -15.14 22.30 17.43
CA LEU A 115 -16.53 22.26 17.90
C LEU A 115 -16.58 22.39 19.43
#